data_AF-A0A328NZ57-F1
#
_entry.id   AF-A0A328NZ57-F1
#
_cell.length_a   1.000
_cell.length_b   1.000
_cell.length_c   1.000
_cell.angle_alpha   90.00
_cell.angle_beta   90.00
_cell.angle_gamma   90.00
#
_symmetry.space_group_name_H-M   'P 1'
#
loop_
_entity.id
_entity.type
_entity.pdbx_description
1 polymer ?
#
loop_
_entity_poly.entity_id
_entity_poly.type
_entity_poly.pdbx_seq_one_letter_code
_entity_poly.pdbx_strand_id
1 'polypeptide(L)' 'MYLSREELQARFMALDRRMTAMRNARTADAALWQAMQEELLDPSSTVAPDDRSWWWLQLCALMEHHELSAEPMWLG' A
#
# COMPACT_ATOMS: atom_id res chain seq x y z
N MET A 1 9.82 -14.72 11.29
CA MET A 1 10.39 -13.55 12.00
C MET A 1 9.60 -12.36 11.52
N TYR A 2 9.04 -11.55 12.42
CA TYR A 2 8.27 -10.37 12.05
C TYR A 2 9.20 -9.19 11.78
N LEU A 3 8.82 -8.34 10.85
CA LEU A 3 9.49 -7.05 10.65
C LEU A 3 9.17 -6.14 11.82
N SER A 4 10.16 -5.36 12.24
CA SER A 4 9.98 -4.26 13.18
C SER A 4 9.12 -3.17 12.57
N ARG A 5 8.56 -2.32 13.43
CA ARG A 5 7.75 -1.17 13.00
C ARG A 5 8.52 -0.18 12.13
N GLU A 6 9.82 -0.01 12.38
CA GLU A 6 10.71 0.82 11.56
C GLU A 6 10.86 0.24 10.14
N GLU A 7 11.04 -1.07 10.02
CA GLU A 7 11.12 -1.75 8.72
C GLU A 7 9.78 -1.68 7.96
N LEU A 8 8.66 -1.86 8.65
CA LEU A 8 7.33 -1.70 8.04
C LEU A 8 7.10 -0.25 7.60
N GLN A 9 7.51 0.74 8.39
CA GLN A 9 7.42 2.15 8.03
C GLN A 9 8.31 2.48 6.82
N ALA A 10 9.52 1.93 6.74
CA ALA A 10 10.40 2.10 5.59
C ALA A 10 9.76 1.53 4.30
N ARG A 11 9.06 0.40 4.39
CA ARG A 11 8.28 -0.16 3.26
C ARG A 11 7.16 0.79 2.84
N PHE A 12 6.39 1.34 3.78
CA PHE A 12 5.35 2.33 3.45
C PHE A 12 5.92 3.57 2.76
N MET A 13 7.04 4.11 3.25
CA MET A 13 7.69 5.26 2.62
C MET A 13 8.24 4.94 1.22
N ALA A 14 8.62 3.68 0.95
CA ALA A 14 9.05 3.24 -0.37
C ALA A 14 7.86 3.09 -1.33
N LEU A 15 6.76 2.50 -0.84
CA LEU A 15 5.51 2.37 -1.59
C LEU A 15 4.94 3.74 -1.95
N ASP A 16 4.86 4.66 -0.99
CA ASP A 16 4.37 6.02 -1.20
C ASP A 16 5.17 6.72 -2.30
N ARG A 17 6.51 6.69 -2.21
CA ARG A 17 7.40 7.26 -3.24
C ARG A 17 7.18 6.63 -4.62
N ARG A 18 7.01 5.30 -4.70
CA ARG A 18 6.71 4.60 -5.97
C ARG A 18 5.39 5.09 -6.55
N MET A 19 4.36 5.25 -5.71
CA MET A 19 3.04 5.71 -6.13
C MET A 19 3.02 7.18 -6.54
N THR A 20 3.71 8.05 -5.82
CA THR A 20 3.90 9.45 -6.22
C THR A 20 4.58 9.54 -7.59
N ALA A 21 5.62 8.72 -7.83
CA ALA A 21 6.28 8.67 -9.13
C ALA A 21 5.33 8.21 -10.24
N MET A 22 4.50 7.19 -9.99
CA MET A 22 3.47 6.72 -10.93
C MET A 22 2.41 7.79 -11.21
N ARG A 23 1.93 8.50 -10.18
CA ARG A 23 1.01 9.65 -10.32
C ARG A 23 1.62 10.76 -11.20
N ASN A 24 2.89 11.11 -10.95
CA ASN A 24 3.60 12.11 -11.75
C ASN A 24 3.77 11.69 -13.22
N ALA A 25 3.90 10.39 -13.48
CA ALA A 25 3.95 9.83 -14.82
C ALA A 25 2.56 9.70 -15.50
N ARG A 26 1.48 10.19 -14.87
CA ARG A 26 0.08 10.02 -15.29
C ARG A 26 -0.29 8.55 -15.51
N THR A 27 0.27 7.67 -14.69
CA THR A 27 -0.03 6.24 -14.73
C THR A 27 -1.49 6.03 -14.31
N ALA A 28 -2.19 5.11 -14.98
CA ALA A 28 -3.57 4.79 -14.66
C ALA A 28 -3.73 4.27 -13.23
N ASP A 29 -4.87 4.57 -12.61
CA ASP A 29 -5.21 4.14 -11.24
C ASP A 29 -5.15 2.61 -11.07
N ALA A 30 -5.43 1.85 -12.14
CA ALA A 30 -5.28 0.39 -12.14
C ALA A 30 -3.84 -0.07 -11.84
N ALA A 31 -2.83 0.64 -12.34
CA ALA A 31 -1.43 0.32 -12.08
C ALA A 31 -0.97 0.72 -10.67
N LEU A 32 -1.50 1.85 -10.17
CA LEU A 32 -1.34 2.25 -8.77
C LEU A 32 -1.94 1.20 -7.83
N TRP A 33 -3.12 0.68 -8.18
CA TRP A 33 -3.80 -0.38 -7.44
C TRP A 33 -3.03 -1.70 -7.48
N GLN A 34 -2.44 -2.05 -8.63
CA GLN A 34 -1.61 -3.24 -8.75
C GLN A 34 -0.35 -3.16 -7.87
N ALA A 35 0.34 -2.02 -7.85
CA ALA A 35 1.50 -1.82 -6.98
C ALA A 35 1.15 -1.89 -5.49
N MET A 36 -0.03 -1.39 -5.12
CA MET A 36 -0.60 -1.55 -3.78
C MET A 36 -0.90 -3.01 -3.45
N GLN A 37 -1.49 -3.77 -4.38
CA GLN A 37 -1.82 -5.19 -4.16
C GLN A 37 -0.57 -6.06 -3.98
N GLU A 38 0.50 -5.79 -4.73
CA GLU A 38 1.80 -6.45 -4.54
C GLU A 38 2.30 -6.28 -3.09
N GLU A 39 2.18 -5.08 -2.52
CA GLU A 39 2.52 -4.81 -1.13
C GLU A 39 1.45 -5.25 -0.11
N LEU A 40 0.23 -5.59 -0.54
CA LEU A 40 -0.82 -6.13 0.36
C LEU A 40 -0.72 -7.64 0.53
N LEU A 41 -0.27 -8.35 -0.51
CA LEU A 41 -0.20 -9.81 -0.54
C LEU A 41 1.06 -10.35 0.16
N ASP A 42 2.16 -9.61 0.13
CA ASP A 42 3.45 -10.00 0.71
C ASP A 42 3.55 -9.93 2.27
N PRO A 43 2.97 -8.94 2.98
CA PRO A 43 3.29 -8.70 4.39
C PRO A 43 2.45 -9.46 5.41
N SER A 44 1.38 -10.17 5.01
CA SER A 44 0.49 -10.85 5.96
C SER A 44 1.22 -11.87 6.86
N SER A 45 2.33 -12.41 6.37
CA SER A 45 3.19 -13.36 7.08
C SER A 45 4.36 -12.71 7.84
N THR A 46 4.72 -11.47 7.50
CA THR A 46 5.87 -10.74 8.08
C THR A 46 5.46 -9.64 9.06
N VAL A 47 4.17 -9.29 9.15
CA VAL A 47 3.64 -8.32 10.13
C VAL A 47 3.24 -9.03 11.41
N ALA A 48 3.73 -8.51 12.56
CA ALA A 48 3.37 -9.02 13.87
C ALA A 48 1.85 -8.88 14.11
N PRO A 49 1.19 -9.83 14.81
CA PRO A 49 -0.25 -9.75 15.09
C PRO A 49 -0.69 -8.40 15.69
N ASP A 50 0.11 -7.85 16.61
CA ASP A 50 -0.18 -6.58 17.30
C ASP A 50 -0.08 -5.35 16.38
N ASP A 51 0.69 -5.44 15.29
CA ASP A 51 0.89 -4.35 14.32
C ASP A 51 -0.09 -4.42 13.15
N ARG A 52 -0.91 -5.47 13.04
CA ARG A 52 -1.84 -5.65 11.90
C ARG A 52 -2.84 -4.51 11.74
N SER A 53 -3.40 -4.03 12.86
CA SER A 53 -4.33 -2.90 12.83
C SER A 53 -3.64 -1.61 12.41
N TRP A 54 -2.41 -1.38 12.89
CA TRP A 54 -1.61 -0.23 12.47
C TRP A 54 -1.25 -0.31 10.99
N TRP A 55 -0.80 -1.48 10.52
CA TRP A 55 -0.50 -1.75 9.12
C TRP A 55 -1.69 -1.45 8.21
N TRP A 56 -2.89 -1.92 8.59
CA TRP A 56 -4.10 -1.64 7.82
C TRP A 56 -4.44 -0.14 7.77
N LEU A 57 -4.30 0.58 8.88
CA LEU A 57 -4.53 2.03 8.92
C LEU A 57 -3.54 2.80 8.04
N GLN A 58 -2.27 2.39 8.00
CA GLN A 58 -1.28 3.01 7.11
C GLN A 58 -1.64 2.81 5.63
N LEU A 59 -2.12 1.62 5.26
CA LEU A 59 -2.59 1.35 3.90
C LEU A 59 -3.79 2.22 3.52
N CYS A 60 -4.79 2.33 4.41
CA CYS A 60 -5.95 3.20 4.18
C CYS A 60 -5.53 4.66 3.99
N ALA A 61 -4.61 5.17 4.82
CA ALA A 61 -4.10 6.54 4.69
C ALA A 61 -3.35 6.73 3.36
N LEU A 62 -2.63 5.72 2.89
CA LEU A 62 -1.88 5.77 1.63
C LEU A 62 -2.83 5.72 0.42
N MET A 63 -3.91 4.95 0.49
CA MET A 63 -4.98 5.00 -0.51
C MET A 63 -5.61 6.39 -0.61
N GLU A 64 -5.96 6.98 0.53
CA GLU A 64 -6.57 8.31 0.61
C GLU A 64 -5.62 9.37 0.06
N HIS A 65 -4.33 9.31 0.41
CA HIS A 65 -3.31 10.24 -0.10
C HIS A 65 -3.20 10.20 -1.63
N HIS A 66 -3.29 9.01 -2.22
CA HIS A 66 -3.20 8.84 -3.68
C HIS A 66 -4.56 8.93 -4.38
N GLU A 67 -5.63 9.35 -3.69
CA GLU A 67 -7.01 9.42 -4.19
C GLU A 67 -7.47 8.10 -4.83
N LEU A 68 -6.94 6.98 -4.34
CA LEU A 68 -7.37 5.65 -4.74
C LEU A 68 -8.64 5.32 -4.00
N SER A 69 -9.78 5.56 -4.66
CA SER A 69 -11.05 5.03 -4.19
C SER A 69 -10.95 3.50 -4.15
N ALA A 70 -11.39 2.89 -3.05
CA ALA A 70 -11.57 1.46 -2.99
C ALA A 70 -12.44 1.03 -4.17
N GLU A 71 -11.90 0.11 -4.99
CA GLU A 71 -12.46 -0.44 -6.24
C GLU A 71 -12.10 0.28 -7.55
N PRO A 72 -11.27 -0.35 -8.40
CA PRO A 72 -11.51 -0.31 -9.83
C PRO A 72 -12.69 -1.26 -10.12
N MET A 73 -13.79 -0.71 -10.65
CA MET A 73 -14.95 -1.42 -11.22
C MET A 73 -14.56 -2.45 -12.30
N TRP A 74 -14.01 -3.60 -11.91
CA TRP A 74 -13.84 -4.78 -12.78
C TRP A 74 -14.74 -5.94 -12.34
N LEU A 75 -15.80 -5.65 -11.57
CA LEU A 75 -17.01 -6.47 -11.51
C LEU A 75 -18.09 -5.80 -12.36
N GLY A 76 -17.90 -5.87 -13.69
CA GLY A 76 -18.90 -5.62 -14.72
C GLY A 76 -18.94 -6.83 -15.64
#